data_AF-A0A0N5BD80-F1
#
_entry.id   AF-A0A0N5BD80-F1
#
_cell.length_a   1.000
_cell.length_b   1.000
_cell.length_c   1.000
_cell.angle_alpha   90.00
_cell.angle_beta   90.00
_cell.angle_gamma   90.00
#
_symmetry.space_group_name_H-M   'P 1'
#
loop_
_entity.id
_entity.type
_entity.pdbx_description
1 polymer ?
#
loop_
_entity_poly.entity_id
_entity_poly.type
_entity_poly.pdbx_seq_one_letter_code
_entity_poly.pdbx_strand_id
1 'polypeptide(L)'
;MSSSYILASLTSLIVVIFYLIHYVLETKVNIYTCNVLRRIATICTNFVYVIPLFISIERFFNILFQKSFNAILLTIIVIIIEIPNISKQLSSIVSSHVTRASDSICGVTIVVNNEFINTMNNVSYSITIAAPIIGCILNFIIYIISVKKLSKGGSNKTIVKQEKALFISVLIQSSFPIIFFGTSSTIPFIIEKLKTSKEIGWRIVDFIIYFGYAACILVSSFFVKALRNMVYNDFRILKKDPSIIRPLKSNW
;
A
#
# COMPACT_ATOMS: atom_id res chain seq x y z
N MET A 1 -4.94 7.09 -3.19
CA MET A 1 -4.44 5.76 -3.62
C MET A 1 -3.08 5.86 -4.29
N SER A 2 -2.92 6.49 -5.44
CA SER A 2 -1.62 6.55 -6.13
C SER A 2 -0.51 7.24 -5.33
N SER A 3 -0.85 8.24 -4.51
CA SER A 3 0.10 8.97 -3.66
C SER A 3 0.82 8.09 -2.63
N SER A 4 0.17 7.07 -2.07
CA SER A 4 0.82 6.19 -1.09
C SER A 4 1.78 5.21 -1.74
N TYR A 5 1.45 4.69 -2.92
CA TYR A 5 2.38 3.89 -3.70
C TYR A 5 3.59 4.69 -4.16
N ILE A 6 3.40 5.96 -4.57
CA ILE A 6 4.51 6.87 -4.89
C ILE A 6 5.38 7.10 -3.65
N LEU A 7 4.77 7.44 -2.51
CA LEU A 7 5.50 7.67 -1.26
C LEU A 7 6.30 6.44 -0.82
N ALA A 8 5.68 5.25 -0.85
CA ALA A 8 6.34 3.98 -0.52
C ALA A 8 7.49 3.66 -1.49
N SER A 9 7.29 3.92 -2.79
CA SER A 9 8.32 3.69 -3.80
C SER A 9 9.50 4.67 -3.64
N LEU A 10 9.23 5.94 -3.37
CA LEU A 10 10.26 6.96 -3.15
C LEU A 10 11.09 6.67 -1.90
N THR A 11 10.45 6.32 -0.77
CA THR A 11 11.19 5.99 0.46
C THR A 11 12.00 4.72 0.31
N SER A 12 11.46 3.71 -0.40
CA SER A 12 12.21 2.50 -0.74
C SER A 12 13.40 2.80 -1.67
N LEU A 13 13.23 3.70 -2.64
CA LEU A 13 14.30 4.12 -3.54
C LEU A 13 15.42 4.86 -2.78
N ILE A 14 15.08 5.73 -1.82
CA ILE A 14 16.06 6.41 -0.96
C ILE A 14 16.91 5.37 -0.21
N VAL A 15 16.26 4.35 0.36
CA VAL A 15 16.95 3.25 1.04
C VAL A 15 17.91 2.54 0.09
N VAL A 16 17.48 2.21 -1.13
CA VAL A 16 18.34 1.53 -2.13
C VAL A 16 19.51 2.41 -2.57
N ILE A 17 19.28 3.69 -2.85
CA ILE A 17 20.34 4.64 -3.24
C ILE A 17 21.36 4.79 -2.12
N PHE A 18 20.92 4.90 -0.87
CA PHE A 18 21.79 4.97 0.29
C PHE A 18 22.74 3.77 0.35
N TYR A 19 22.23 2.55 0.12
CA TYR A 19 23.09 1.36 0.05
C TYR A 19 24.03 1.37 -1.14
N LEU A 20 23.55 1.75 -2.31
CA LEU A 20 24.36 1.76 -3.53
C LEU A 20 25.56 2.70 -3.40
N ILE A 21 25.35 3.88 -2.80
CA ILE A 21 26.44 4.84 -2.53
C ILE A 21 27.49 4.22 -1.60
N HIS A 22 27.07 3.62 -0.50
CA HIS A 22 28.00 3.01 0.45
C HIS A 22 28.74 1.80 -0.16
N TYR A 23 28.07 1.02 -1.02
CA TYR A 23 28.67 -0.09 -1.74
C TYR A 23 29.73 0.37 -2.74
N VAL A 24 29.41 1.37 -3.58
CA VAL A 24 30.33 1.89 -4.62
C VAL A 24 31.52 2.62 -4.00
N LEU A 25 31.33 3.32 -2.88
CA LEU A 25 32.39 4.03 -2.18
C LEU A 25 33.17 3.15 -1.19
N GLU A 26 32.83 1.85 -1.08
CA GLU A 26 33.42 0.90 -0.11
C GLU A 26 33.43 1.41 1.35
N THR A 27 32.43 2.23 1.70
CA THR A 27 32.34 2.84 3.04
C THR A 27 31.44 2.02 3.95
N LYS A 28 31.78 1.96 5.24
CA LYS A 28 30.97 1.26 6.24
C LYS A 28 29.62 1.96 6.43
N VAL A 29 28.54 1.19 6.37
CA VAL A 29 27.18 1.68 6.61
C VAL A 29 26.98 1.93 8.10
N ASN A 30 26.48 3.13 8.46
CA ASN A 30 26.06 3.40 9.83
C ASN A 30 24.77 2.63 10.15
N ILE A 31 24.86 1.70 11.11
CA ILE A 31 23.75 0.82 11.51
C ILE A 31 22.52 1.63 11.96
N TYR A 32 22.70 2.74 12.68
CA TYR A 32 21.59 3.54 13.19
C TYR A 32 20.84 4.22 12.05
N THR A 33 21.56 4.89 11.15
CA THR A 33 20.99 5.54 9.96
C THR A 33 20.27 4.52 9.08
N CYS A 34 20.89 3.36 8.88
CA CYS A 34 20.34 2.24 8.12
C CYS A 34 19.01 1.75 8.70
N ASN A 35 18.98 1.51 10.01
CA ASN A 35 17.76 1.12 10.72
C ASN A 35 16.68 2.20 10.56
N VAL A 36 16.97 3.47 10.87
CA VAL A 36 15.98 4.56 10.77
C VAL A 36 15.38 4.67 9.37
N LEU A 37 16.22 4.70 8.32
CA LEU A 37 15.74 4.78 6.93
C LEU A 37 14.81 3.63 6.58
N ARG A 38 15.17 2.40 6.97
CA ARG A 38 14.34 1.22 6.71
C ARG A 38 13.03 1.24 7.47
N ARG A 39 13.03 1.72 8.71
CA ARG A 39 11.82 1.86 9.53
C ARG A 39 10.86 2.88 8.93
N ILE A 40 11.37 4.03 8.46
CA ILE A 40 10.58 5.02 7.74
C ILE A 40 9.99 4.43 6.47
N ALA A 41 10.79 3.74 5.64
CA ALA A 41 10.29 3.10 4.43
C ALA A 41 9.19 2.06 4.75
N THR A 42 9.36 1.28 5.81
CA THR A 42 8.35 0.30 6.24
C THR A 42 7.04 0.98 6.69
N ILE A 43 7.11 2.11 7.40
CA ILE A 43 5.92 2.88 7.77
C ILE A 43 5.17 3.35 6.51
N CYS A 44 5.89 3.93 5.54
CA CYS A 44 5.29 4.39 4.29
C CYS A 44 4.63 3.25 3.50
N THR A 45 5.26 2.08 3.50
CA THR A 45 4.73 0.87 2.86
C THR A 45 3.48 0.35 3.55
N ASN A 46 3.38 0.42 4.88
CA ASN A 46 2.19 -0.05 5.59
C ASN A 46 0.92 0.71 5.19
N PHE A 47 1.01 2.01 4.92
CA PHE A 47 -0.12 2.80 4.42
C PHE A 47 -0.69 2.27 3.10
N VAL A 48 0.13 1.61 2.27
CA VAL A 48 -0.32 1.00 1.01
C VAL A 48 -1.39 -0.07 1.26
N TYR A 49 -1.29 -0.78 2.39
CA TYR A 49 -2.21 -1.87 2.73
C TYR A 49 -3.55 -1.39 3.28
N VAL A 50 -3.57 -0.26 3.99
CA VAL A 50 -4.76 0.18 4.73
C VAL A 50 -5.56 1.25 3.97
N ILE A 51 -4.92 2.03 3.09
CA ILE A 51 -5.61 3.06 2.28
C ILE A 51 -6.78 2.51 1.44
N PRO A 52 -6.70 1.33 0.78
CA PRO A 52 -7.83 0.77 0.07
C PRO A 52 -9.07 0.54 0.95
N LEU A 53 -8.87 0.11 2.20
CA LEU A 53 -9.96 -0.04 3.16
C LEU A 53 -10.65 1.30 3.45
N PHE A 54 -9.87 2.35 3.72
CA PHE A 54 -10.44 3.65 4.08
C PHE A 54 -11.25 4.27 2.93
N ILE A 55 -10.78 4.13 1.70
CA ILE A 55 -11.52 4.61 0.53
C ILE A 55 -12.79 3.78 0.31
N SER A 56 -12.74 2.47 0.56
CA SER A 56 -13.95 1.64 0.56
C SER A 56 -14.95 2.08 1.64
N ILE A 57 -14.49 2.41 2.86
CA ILE A 57 -15.35 2.91 3.94
C ILE A 57 -15.99 4.25 3.56
N GLU A 58 -15.20 5.22 3.11
CA GLU A 58 -15.70 6.52 2.67
C GLU A 58 -16.78 6.37 1.58
N ARG A 59 -16.49 5.56 0.56
CA ARG A 59 -17.45 5.27 -0.52
C ARG A 59 -18.69 4.56 -0.02
N PHE A 60 -18.55 3.62 0.92
CA PHE A 60 -19.66 2.92 1.53
C PHE A 60 -20.61 3.91 2.20
N PHE A 61 -20.08 4.84 3.01
CA PHE A 61 -20.90 5.86 3.66
C PHE A 61 -21.60 6.78 2.66
N ASN A 62 -20.88 7.26 1.66
CA ASN A 62 -21.43 8.15 0.64
C ASN A 62 -22.55 7.48 -0.18
N ILE A 63 -22.42 6.19 -0.53
CA ILE A 63 -23.39 5.49 -1.41
C ILE A 63 -24.60 4.93 -0.66
N LEU A 64 -24.41 4.45 0.57
CA LEU A 64 -25.52 3.90 1.36
C LEU A 64 -26.29 4.99 2.09
N PHE A 65 -25.59 5.90 2.79
CA PHE A 65 -26.22 6.89 3.66
C PHE A 65 -26.39 8.25 3.02
N GLN A 66 -25.87 8.46 1.79
CA GLN A 66 -25.91 9.76 1.09
C GLN A 66 -25.37 10.92 1.93
N LYS A 67 -24.47 10.62 2.87
CA LYS A 67 -23.91 11.58 3.82
C LYS A 67 -22.41 11.69 3.57
N SER A 68 -21.92 12.90 3.39
CA SER A 68 -20.48 13.16 3.30
C SER A 68 -19.84 12.77 4.63
N PHE A 69 -18.93 11.79 4.57
CA PHE A 69 -18.17 11.40 5.74
C PHE A 69 -17.23 12.54 6.15
N ASN A 70 -17.10 12.81 7.46
CA ASN A 70 -16.20 13.86 7.95
C ASN A 70 -14.74 13.40 7.75
N ALA A 71 -14.01 14.07 6.85
CA ALA A 71 -12.63 13.74 6.53
C ALA A 71 -11.69 13.80 7.75
N ILE A 72 -11.98 14.68 8.72
CA ILE A 72 -11.21 14.78 9.97
C ILE A 72 -11.41 13.51 10.80
N LEU A 73 -12.66 13.05 10.94
CA LEU A 73 -12.97 11.82 11.66
C LEU A 73 -12.30 10.60 10.99
N LEU A 74 -12.32 10.54 9.66
CA LEU A 74 -11.64 9.46 8.91
C LEU A 74 -10.15 9.46 9.19
N THR A 75 -9.53 10.64 9.17
CA THR A 75 -8.09 10.81 9.43
C THR A 75 -7.74 10.36 10.85
N ILE A 76 -8.57 10.69 11.85
CA ILE A 76 -8.37 10.24 13.24
C ILE A 76 -8.44 8.70 13.32
N ILE A 77 -9.44 8.08 12.68
CA ILE A 77 -9.58 6.62 12.63
C ILE A 77 -8.36 5.98 11.97
N VAL A 78 -7.86 6.57 10.87
CA VAL A 78 -6.65 6.10 10.17
C VAL A 78 -5.46 6.11 11.11
N ILE A 79 -5.23 7.23 11.80
CA ILE A 79 -4.11 7.37 12.74
C ILE A 79 -4.20 6.31 13.84
N ILE A 80 -5.39 6.10 14.41
CA ILE A 80 -5.62 5.12 15.50
C ILE A 80 -5.31 3.70 15.02
N ILE A 81 -5.81 3.30 13.84
CA ILE A 81 -5.58 1.96 13.27
C ILE A 81 -4.09 1.75 12.95
N GLU A 82 -3.37 2.81 12.58
CA GLU A 82 -1.94 2.75 12.26
C GLU A 82 -1.02 2.78 13.50
N ILE A 83 -1.55 3.02 14.71
CA ILE A 83 -0.74 3.04 15.95
C ILE A 83 0.13 1.78 16.08
N PRO A 84 -0.36 0.54 15.90
CA PRO A 84 0.47 -0.66 16.02
C PRO A 84 1.60 -0.71 14.98
N ASN A 85 1.30 -0.31 13.74
CA ASN A 85 2.26 -0.25 12.64
C ASN A 85 3.37 0.78 12.91
N ILE A 86 3.01 1.95 13.46
CA ILE A 86 3.95 3.03 13.77
C ILE A 86 4.75 2.70 15.04
N SER A 87 4.09 2.26 16.11
CA SER A 87 4.68 2.00 17.42
C SER A 87 5.75 0.92 17.36
N LYS A 88 5.52 -0.15 16.59
CA LYS A 88 6.54 -1.19 16.33
C LYS A 88 7.83 -0.57 15.79
N GLN A 89 7.73 0.27 14.76
CA GLN A 89 8.89 0.81 14.08
C GLN A 89 9.59 1.87 14.94
N LEU A 90 8.83 2.75 15.61
CA LEU A 90 9.36 3.75 16.54
C LEU A 90 10.08 3.13 17.72
N SER A 91 9.57 2.03 18.27
CA SER A 91 10.21 1.34 19.40
C SER A 91 11.64 0.91 19.07
N SER A 92 11.88 0.46 17.83
CA SER A 92 13.22 0.07 17.38
C SER A 92 14.19 1.23 17.18
N ILE A 93 13.69 2.47 17.18
CA ILE A 93 14.49 3.69 17.05
C ILE A 93 14.81 4.27 18.44
N VAL A 94 13.86 4.21 19.38
CA VAL A 94 13.92 4.92 20.67
C VAL A 94 14.32 4.01 21.83
N SER A 95 14.11 2.70 21.75
CA SER A 95 14.38 1.79 22.87
C SER A 95 15.87 1.70 23.22
N SER A 96 16.17 1.74 24.52
CA SER A 96 17.50 1.46 25.09
C SER A 96 17.79 -0.04 25.22
N HIS A 97 16.73 -0.87 25.32
CA HIS A 97 16.84 -2.33 25.39
C HIS A 97 16.67 -2.91 24.00
N VAL A 98 17.80 -3.15 23.34
CA VAL A 98 17.85 -3.63 21.97
C VAL A 98 18.74 -4.85 21.84
N THR A 99 18.27 -5.84 21.10
CA THR A 99 19.08 -6.97 20.65
C THR A 99 19.53 -6.71 19.21
N ARG A 100 20.81 -7.01 18.96
CA ARG A 100 21.39 -6.97 17.62
C ARG A 100 21.11 -8.29 16.95
N ALA A 101 20.26 -8.29 15.92
CA ALA A 101 20.02 -9.44 15.08
C ALA A 101 20.80 -9.27 13.77
N SER A 102 21.30 -10.37 13.20
CA SER A 102 21.90 -10.31 11.87
C SER A 102 20.83 -9.94 10.84
N ASP A 103 21.18 -9.03 9.95
CA ASP A 103 20.30 -8.53 8.92
C ASP A 103 21.02 -8.55 7.57
N SER A 104 20.37 -9.09 6.55
CA SER A 104 20.97 -9.25 5.22
C SER A 104 21.22 -7.93 4.47
N ILE A 105 20.69 -6.81 4.98
CA ILE A 105 20.75 -5.52 4.33
C ILE A 105 21.63 -4.54 5.12
N CYS A 106 21.34 -4.34 6.41
CA CYS A 106 22.15 -3.47 7.29
C CYS A 106 23.35 -4.20 7.93
N GLY A 107 23.52 -5.51 7.68
CA GLY A 107 24.44 -6.38 8.42
C GLY A 107 23.91 -6.73 9.81
N VAL A 108 23.47 -5.71 10.56
CA VAL A 108 22.85 -5.82 11.88
C VAL A 108 21.61 -4.95 11.93
N THR A 109 20.50 -5.50 12.44
CA THR A 109 19.28 -4.75 12.74
C THR A 109 19.03 -4.68 14.24
N ILE A 110 18.37 -3.61 14.64
CA ILE A 110 18.01 -3.33 16.02
C ILE A 110 16.60 -3.88 16.23
N VAL A 111 16.48 -4.87 17.10
CA VAL A 111 15.20 -5.50 17.46
C VAL A 111 14.92 -5.26 18.93
N VAL A 112 13.67 -4.92 19.25
CA VAL A 112 13.20 -4.82 20.62
C VAL A 112 12.37 -6.06 20.90
N ASN A 113 12.81 -6.86 21.88
CA ASN A 113 12.11 -8.06 22.28
C ASN A 113 11.45 -7.82 23.64
N ASN A 114 10.22 -7.32 23.62
CA ASN A 114 9.38 -7.21 24.81
C ASN A 114 7.94 -7.64 24.45
N GLU A 115 7.14 -7.94 25.47
CA GLU A 115 5.78 -8.45 25.28
C GLU A 115 4.88 -7.43 24.55
N PHE A 116 5.04 -6.14 24.86
CA PHE A 116 4.30 -5.06 24.20
C PHE A 116 4.55 -5.02 22.69
N ILE A 117 5.81 -5.08 22.25
CA ILE A 117 6.19 -5.07 20.84
C ILE A 117 5.78 -6.36 20.15
N ASN A 118 5.81 -7.50 20.83
CA ASN A 118 5.29 -8.73 20.27
C ASN A 118 3.77 -8.65 20.03
N THR A 119 3.02 -8.06 20.96
CA THR A 119 1.59 -7.79 20.79
C THR A 119 1.34 -6.82 19.63
N MET A 120 2.08 -5.70 19.56
CA MET A 120 1.97 -4.74 18.45
C MET A 120 2.33 -5.38 17.10
N ASN A 121 3.30 -6.29 17.06
CA ASN A 121 3.66 -7.06 15.86
C ASN A 121 2.48 -7.90 15.36
N ASN A 122 1.84 -8.64 16.25
CA ASN A 122 0.72 -9.52 15.91
C ASN A 122 -0.49 -8.73 15.43
N VAL A 123 -0.79 -7.60 16.09
CA VAL A 123 -1.87 -6.69 15.67
C VAL A 123 -1.54 -6.07 14.31
N SER A 124 -0.32 -5.58 14.11
CA SER A 124 0.16 -5.02 12.84
C SER A 124 0.04 -6.02 11.68
N TYR A 125 0.46 -7.26 11.90
CA TYR A 125 0.33 -8.34 10.92
C TYR A 125 -1.13 -8.64 10.58
N SER A 126 -1.98 -8.69 11.61
CA SER A 126 -3.42 -8.91 11.43
C SER A 126 -4.08 -7.79 10.63
N ILE A 127 -3.74 -6.52 10.90
CA ILE A 127 -4.24 -5.37 10.14
C ILE A 127 -3.79 -5.45 8.68
N THR A 128 -2.53 -5.78 8.44
CA THR A 128 -1.95 -5.88 7.08
C THR A 128 -2.69 -6.90 6.21
N ILE A 129 -3.19 -7.99 6.80
CA ILE A 129 -3.98 -9.01 6.10
C ILE A 129 -5.47 -8.63 6.05
N ALA A 130 -6.04 -8.22 7.19
CA ALA A 130 -7.48 -7.98 7.30
C ALA A 130 -7.94 -6.76 6.49
N ALA A 131 -7.15 -5.67 6.48
CA ALA A 131 -7.52 -4.44 5.79
C ALA A 131 -7.80 -4.62 4.29
N PRO A 132 -6.92 -5.24 3.48
CA PRO A 132 -7.21 -5.44 2.06
C PRO A 132 -8.40 -6.39 1.83
N ILE A 133 -8.59 -7.41 2.69
CA ILE A 133 -9.74 -8.33 2.60
C ILE A 133 -11.05 -7.59 2.85
N ILE A 134 -11.14 -6.86 3.97
CA ILE A 134 -12.33 -6.08 4.32
C ILE A 134 -12.58 -5.01 3.25
N GLY A 135 -11.53 -4.34 2.77
CA GLY A 135 -11.62 -3.35 1.69
C GLY A 135 -12.21 -3.94 0.40
N CYS A 136 -11.80 -5.17 0.03
CA CYS A 136 -12.37 -5.93 -1.09
C CYS A 136 -13.86 -6.24 -0.88
N ILE A 137 -14.23 -6.76 0.29
CA ILE A 137 -15.62 -7.12 0.62
C ILE A 137 -16.52 -5.88 0.56
N LEU A 138 -16.12 -4.77 1.19
CA LEU A 138 -16.86 -3.52 1.16
C LEU A 138 -17.02 -3.00 -0.27
N ASN A 139 -15.95 -3.02 -1.07
CA ASN A 139 -16.00 -2.57 -2.46
C ASN A 139 -16.92 -3.46 -3.33
N PHE A 140 -17.00 -4.77 -3.04
CA PHE A 140 -17.95 -5.67 -3.70
C PHE A 140 -19.40 -5.37 -3.32
N ILE A 141 -19.68 -5.13 -2.03
CA ILE A 141 -21.00 -4.73 -1.55
C ILE A 141 -21.43 -3.42 -2.21
N ILE A 142 -20.55 -2.42 -2.25
CA ILE A 142 -20.77 -1.13 -2.92
C ILE A 142 -21.14 -1.35 -4.38
N TYR A 143 -20.36 -2.16 -5.10
CA TYR A 143 -20.61 -2.44 -6.52
C TYR A 143 -22.00 -3.04 -6.75
N ILE A 144 -22.41 -4.04 -5.95
CA ILE A 144 -23.74 -4.65 -6.05
C ILE A 144 -24.83 -3.61 -5.82
N ILE A 145 -24.71 -2.79 -4.77
CA ILE A 145 -25.71 -1.78 -4.42
C ILE A 145 -25.79 -0.72 -5.52
N SER A 146 -24.65 -0.20 -5.98
CA SER A 146 -24.57 0.79 -7.05
C SER A 146 -25.20 0.27 -8.34
N VAL A 147 -24.87 -0.95 -8.77
CA VAL A 147 -25.46 -1.55 -9.99
C VAL A 147 -26.96 -1.75 -9.84
N LYS A 148 -27.45 -2.24 -8.69
CA LYS A 148 -28.89 -2.43 -8.43
C LYS A 148 -29.67 -1.12 -8.36
N LYS A 149 -29.10 -0.07 -7.75
CA LYS A 149 -29.72 1.28 -7.69
C LYS A 149 -29.75 1.91 -9.08
N LEU A 150 -28.65 1.81 -9.84
CA LEU A 150 -28.50 2.47 -11.13
C LEU A 150 -29.21 1.74 -12.28
N SER A 151 -29.45 0.43 -12.20
CA SER A 151 -30.20 -0.29 -13.25
C SER A 151 -31.69 0.06 -13.27
N LYS A 152 -32.24 0.56 -12.16
CA LYS A 152 -33.65 0.99 -12.07
C LYS A 152 -33.92 2.34 -12.76
N GLY A 153 -32.89 3.16 -13.00
CA GLY A 153 -33.00 4.45 -13.71
C GLY A 153 -32.39 4.34 -15.10
N GLY A 154 -33.20 4.03 -16.11
CA GLY A 154 -32.80 3.63 -17.47
C GLY A 154 -31.80 4.50 -18.26
N SER A 155 -31.32 5.64 -17.75
CA SER A 155 -30.34 6.51 -18.43
C SER A 155 -28.88 6.42 -17.91
N ASN A 156 -28.59 5.59 -16.89
CA ASN A 156 -27.31 5.65 -16.16
C ASN A 156 -26.17 4.72 -16.63
N LYS A 157 -26.17 4.26 -17.89
CA LYS A 157 -25.12 3.34 -18.41
C LYS A 157 -23.68 3.86 -18.21
N THR A 158 -23.46 5.17 -18.31
CA THR A 158 -22.14 5.78 -18.10
C THR A 158 -21.68 5.70 -16.64
N ILE A 159 -22.58 5.93 -15.69
CA ILE A 159 -22.28 5.86 -14.25
C ILE A 159 -21.96 4.42 -13.84
N VAL A 160 -22.73 3.45 -14.33
CA VAL A 160 -22.45 2.01 -14.10
C VAL A 160 -21.06 1.62 -14.62
N LYS A 161 -20.65 2.16 -15.78
CA LYS A 161 -19.31 1.92 -16.34
C LYS A 161 -18.20 2.52 -15.48
N GLN A 162 -18.43 3.70 -14.89
CA GLN A 162 -17.49 4.33 -13.94
C GLN A 162 -17.38 3.52 -12.65
N GLU A 163 -18.51 3.10 -12.06
CA GLU A 163 -18.52 2.26 -10.86
C GLU A 163 -17.84 0.91 -11.09
N LYS A 164 -18.04 0.28 -12.26
CA LYS A 164 -17.34 -0.93 -12.64
C LYS A 164 -15.82 -0.71 -12.73
N ALA A 165 -15.39 0.41 -13.30
CA ALA A 165 -13.96 0.73 -13.39
C ALA A 165 -13.34 0.98 -12.01
N LEU A 166 -14.04 1.68 -11.12
CA LEU A 166 -13.63 1.88 -9.73
C LEU A 166 -13.58 0.56 -8.96
N PHE A 167 -14.58 -0.30 -9.13
CA PHE A 167 -14.61 -1.63 -8.52
C PHE A 167 -13.37 -2.44 -8.93
N ILE A 168 -13.07 -2.51 -10.23
CA ILE A 168 -11.89 -3.22 -10.76
C ILE A 168 -10.60 -2.61 -10.21
N SER A 169 -10.49 -1.28 -10.14
CA SER A 169 -9.31 -0.60 -9.58
C SER A 169 -9.03 -1.02 -8.14
N VAL A 170 -10.06 -0.96 -7.29
CA VAL A 170 -9.92 -1.27 -5.86
C VAL A 170 -9.70 -2.77 -5.68
N LEU A 171 -10.33 -3.62 -6.50
CA LEU A 171 -10.08 -5.06 -6.48
C LEU A 171 -8.60 -5.38 -6.77
N ILE A 172 -8.03 -4.82 -7.84
CA ILE A 172 -6.61 -4.97 -8.16
C ILE A 172 -5.75 -4.50 -6.98
N GLN A 173 -6.02 -3.30 -6.46
CA GLN A 173 -5.21 -2.70 -5.41
C GLN A 173 -5.30 -3.40 -4.05
N SER A 174 -6.43 -4.06 -3.76
CA SER A 174 -6.57 -4.87 -2.54
C SER A 174 -6.03 -6.30 -2.71
N SER A 175 -6.14 -6.89 -3.91
CA SER A 175 -5.63 -8.24 -4.19
C SER A 175 -4.10 -8.29 -4.23
N PHE A 176 -3.44 -7.27 -4.78
CA PHE A 176 -1.98 -7.24 -4.92
C PHE A 176 -1.25 -7.34 -3.56
N PRO A 177 -1.56 -6.49 -2.56
CA PRO A 177 -1.09 -6.67 -1.19
C PRO A 177 -1.17 -8.10 -0.68
N ILE A 178 -2.32 -8.76 -0.83
CA ILE A 178 -2.54 -10.12 -0.31
C ILE A 178 -1.62 -11.12 -1.02
N ILE A 179 -1.52 -11.05 -2.35
CA ILE A 179 -0.69 -11.96 -3.14
C ILE A 179 0.79 -11.77 -2.78
N PHE A 180 1.28 -10.54 -2.82
CA PHE A 180 2.70 -10.25 -2.63
C PHE A 180 3.13 -10.35 -1.16
N PHE A 181 2.28 -9.92 -0.22
CA PHE A 181 2.52 -10.11 1.21
C PHE A 181 2.48 -11.60 1.58
N GLY A 182 1.46 -12.33 1.13
CA GLY A 182 1.35 -13.78 1.38
C GLY A 182 2.59 -14.52 0.86
N THR A 183 3.01 -14.21 -0.36
CA THR A 183 4.24 -14.76 -0.94
C THR A 183 5.46 -14.41 -0.10
N SER A 184 5.60 -13.15 0.32
CA SER A 184 6.71 -12.70 1.16
C SER A 184 6.78 -13.37 2.54
N SER A 185 5.63 -13.69 3.13
CA SER A 185 5.56 -14.38 4.43
C SER A 185 5.84 -15.87 4.30
N THR A 186 5.50 -16.50 3.17
CA THR A 186 5.70 -17.95 2.93
C THR A 186 7.11 -18.31 2.48
N ILE A 187 7.77 -17.46 1.70
CA ILE A 187 9.09 -17.76 1.12
C ILE A 187 10.17 -18.04 2.19
N PRO A 188 10.29 -17.28 3.30
CA PRO A 188 11.25 -17.57 4.36
C PRO A 188 11.11 -18.99 4.94
N PHE A 189 9.87 -19.49 5.13
CA PHE A 189 9.62 -20.86 5.58
C PHE A 189 10.09 -21.90 4.54
N ILE A 190 9.91 -21.61 3.26
CA ILE A 190 10.35 -22.50 2.17
C ILE A 190 11.89 -22.55 2.11
N ILE A 191 12.57 -21.40 2.21
CA ILE A 191 14.04 -21.31 2.21
C ILE A 191 14.65 -22.08 3.39
N GLU A 192 14.02 -21.96 4.56
CA GLU A 192 14.44 -22.69 5.77
C GLU A 192 14.32 -24.21 5.55
N LYS A 193 13.21 -24.69 4.99
CA LYS A 193 13.05 -26.11 4.65
C LYS A 193 14.05 -26.59 3.59
N LEU A 194 14.38 -25.76 2.60
CA LEU A 194 15.30 -26.09 1.52
C LEU A 194 16.79 -25.94 1.90
N LYS A 195 17.10 -25.56 3.15
CA LYS A 195 18.48 -25.31 3.64
C LYS A 195 19.32 -24.42 2.71
N THR A 196 18.65 -23.53 1.97
CA THR A 196 19.30 -22.63 1.00
C THR A 196 19.86 -21.40 1.72
N SER A 197 20.79 -20.68 1.10
CA SER A 197 21.34 -19.43 1.68
C SER A 197 20.19 -18.47 2.04
N LYS A 198 20.12 -18.11 3.34
CA LYS A 198 19.14 -17.16 3.86
C LYS A 198 19.20 -15.82 3.13
N GLU A 199 20.39 -15.42 2.67
CA GLU A 199 20.62 -14.14 1.98
C GLU A 199 19.91 -14.08 0.62
N ILE A 200 20.08 -15.13 -0.21
CA ILE A 200 19.42 -15.23 -1.53
C ILE A 200 17.90 -15.18 -1.36
N GLY A 201 17.42 -15.89 -0.35
CA GLY A 201 16.02 -15.95 -0.01
C GLY A 201 15.38 -14.60 0.28
N TRP A 202 16.02 -13.78 1.12
CA TRP A 202 15.56 -12.42 1.42
C TRP A 202 15.55 -11.51 0.19
N ARG A 203 16.53 -11.65 -0.73
CA ARG A 203 16.56 -10.86 -1.96
C ARG A 203 15.40 -11.19 -2.90
N ILE A 204 15.00 -12.48 -2.97
CA ILE A 204 13.82 -12.90 -3.73
C ILE A 204 12.54 -12.31 -3.11
N VAL A 205 12.43 -12.32 -1.78
CA VAL A 205 11.30 -11.71 -1.07
C VAL A 205 11.19 -10.22 -1.38
N ASP A 206 12.29 -9.48 -1.24
CA ASP A 206 12.32 -8.04 -1.54
C ASP A 206 11.94 -7.77 -3.00
N PHE A 207 12.51 -8.54 -3.95
CA PHE A 207 12.16 -8.41 -5.36
C PHE A 207 10.65 -8.60 -5.59
N ILE A 208 10.07 -9.65 -5.02
CA ILE A 208 8.64 -9.95 -5.15
C ILE A 208 7.78 -8.81 -4.60
N ILE A 209 8.11 -8.30 -3.40
CA ILE A 209 7.36 -7.20 -2.78
C ILE A 209 7.40 -5.93 -3.65
N TYR A 210 8.60 -5.47 -4.02
CA TYR A 210 8.75 -4.22 -4.75
C TYR A 210 8.26 -4.32 -6.20
N PHE A 211 8.48 -5.46 -6.85
CA PHE A 211 7.88 -5.76 -8.14
C PHE A 211 6.37 -5.75 -8.05
N GLY A 212 5.80 -6.30 -6.96
CA GLY A 212 4.37 -6.27 -6.69
C GLY A 212 3.81 -4.85 -6.60
N TYR A 213 4.51 -3.93 -5.94
CA TYR A 213 4.08 -2.52 -5.89
C TYR A 213 4.11 -1.86 -7.27
N ALA A 214 5.20 -2.04 -8.03
CA ALA A 214 5.31 -1.51 -9.38
C ALA A 214 4.23 -2.09 -10.31
N ALA A 215 4.05 -3.41 -10.28
CA ALA A 215 3.04 -4.12 -11.06
C ALA A 215 1.62 -3.68 -10.67
N CYS A 216 1.34 -3.41 -9.39
CA CYS A 216 0.04 -2.90 -8.94
C CYS A 216 -0.30 -1.56 -9.61
N ILE A 217 0.65 -0.62 -9.65
CA ILE A 217 0.46 0.68 -10.30
C ILE A 217 0.24 0.51 -11.81
N LEU A 218 1.09 -0.28 -12.46
CA LEU A 218 1.02 -0.53 -13.90
C LEU A 218 -0.30 -1.20 -14.30
N VAL A 219 -0.68 -2.27 -13.61
CA VAL A 219 -1.93 -3.00 -13.86
C VAL A 219 -3.14 -2.12 -13.56
N SER A 220 -3.13 -1.37 -12.44
CA SER A 220 -4.19 -0.38 -12.16
C SER A 220 -4.33 0.65 -13.29
N SER A 221 -3.20 1.16 -13.79
CA SER A 221 -3.20 2.15 -14.89
C SER A 221 -3.76 1.57 -16.20
N PHE A 222 -3.52 0.28 -16.47
CA PHE A 222 -3.98 -0.39 -17.68
C PHE A 222 -5.50 -0.63 -17.67
N PHE A 223 -6.04 -1.09 -16.55
CA PHE A 223 -7.45 -1.45 -16.41
C PHE A 223 -8.38 -0.25 -16.15
N VAL A 224 -7.87 0.82 -15.54
CA VAL A 224 -8.66 2.00 -15.20
C VAL A 224 -8.53 3.04 -16.30
N LYS A 225 -9.57 3.16 -17.14
CA LYS A 225 -9.58 4.10 -18.29
C LYS A 225 -9.25 5.55 -17.88
N ALA A 226 -9.66 5.99 -16.70
CA ALA A 226 -9.33 7.33 -16.19
C ALA A 226 -7.83 7.51 -15.91
N LEU A 227 -7.19 6.53 -15.25
CA LEU A 227 -5.73 6.54 -15.03
C LEU A 227 -4.98 6.45 -16.35
N ARG A 228 -5.42 5.58 -17.26
CA ARG A 228 -4.84 5.46 -18.59
C ARG A 228 -4.90 6.77 -19.39
N ASN A 229 -6.04 7.45 -19.35
CA ASN A 229 -6.21 8.73 -20.04
C ASN A 229 -5.36 9.84 -19.41
N MET A 230 -5.18 9.83 -18.09
CA MET A 230 -4.28 10.75 -17.40
C MET A 230 -2.83 10.54 -17.85
N VAL A 231 -2.36 9.29 -17.82
CA VAL A 231 -1.02 8.90 -18.31
C VAL A 231 -0.84 9.32 -19.78
N TYR A 232 -1.79 9.00 -20.65
CA TYR A 232 -1.69 9.38 -22.07
C TYR A 232 -1.76 10.89 -22.31
N ASN A 233 -2.45 11.66 -21.46
CA ASN A 233 -2.44 13.13 -21.51
C ASN A 233 -1.10 13.69 -21.07
N ASP A 234 -0.52 13.19 -19.98
CA ASP A 234 0.77 13.63 -19.44
C ASP A 234 1.90 13.35 -20.42
N PHE A 235 1.87 12.19 -21.08
CA PHE A 235 2.83 11.85 -22.15
C PHE A 235 2.47 12.45 -23.52
N ARG A 236 1.41 13.26 -23.61
CA ARG A 236 0.90 13.88 -24.87
C ARG A 236 0.66 12.89 -26.00
N ILE A 237 0.38 11.63 -25.68
CA ILE A 237 0.11 10.55 -26.63
C ILE A 237 -1.32 10.68 -27.18
N LEU A 238 -2.25 11.25 -26.40
CA LEU A 238 -3.60 11.55 -26.87
C LEU A 238 -3.62 12.82 -27.74
N LYS A 239 -4.00 12.68 -29.02
CA LYS A 239 -4.56 13.81 -29.77
C LYS A 239 -5.76 14.33 -28.99
N LYS A 240 -5.79 15.64 -28.70
CA LYS A 240 -6.90 16.32 -28.00
C LYS A 240 -8.23 15.87 -28.61
N ASP A 241 -8.99 15.09 -27.85
CA ASP A 241 -10.39 14.82 -28.16
C ASP A 241 -11.22 15.98 -27.59
N PRO A 242 -11.77 16.88 -28.44
CA PRO A 242 -12.47 18.08 -27.99
C PRO A 242 -13.76 17.78 -27.20
N SER A 243 -14.16 16.51 -27.04
CA SER A 243 -15.34 16.10 -26.27
C SER A 243 -15.13 15.97 -24.76
N ILE A 244 -13.88 16.03 -24.25
CA ILE A 244 -13.54 15.74 -22.84
C ILE A 244 -13.36 17.00 -21.96
N ILE A 245 -13.38 18.21 -22.54
CA ILE A 245 -13.35 19.45 -21.76
C ILE A 245 -14.78 19.84 -21.39
N ARG A 246 -15.36 19.19 -20.37
CA ARG A 246 -16.35 19.88 -19.52
C ARG A 246 -15.64 20.25 -18.22
N PRO A 247 -15.52 21.55 -17.89
CA PRO A 247 -14.99 21.93 -16.60
C PRO A 247 -15.93 21.40 -15.52
N LEU A 248 -15.34 20.79 -14.49
CA LEU A 248 -15.97 20.65 -13.18
C LEU A 248 -16.42 22.05 -12.75
N LYS A 249 -17.71 22.37 -12.96
CA LYS A 249 -18.33 23.48 -12.26
C LYS A 249 -18.35 23.10 -10.78
N SER A 250 -17.43 23.70 -10.01
CA SER A 250 -17.56 23.79 -8.57
C SER A 250 -18.75 24.71 -8.29
N ASN A 251 -19.87 24.13 -7.88
CA ASN A 251 -20.78 24.87 -7.02
C ASN A 251 -20.39 24.48 -5.59
N TRP A 252 -19.70 25.42 -4.94
CA TRP A 252 -19.75 25.57 -3.50
C TRP A 252 -21.20 25.83 -3.07
#